data_AF-A0A7X0HMG8-F1
#
_entry.id   AF-A0A7X0HMG8-F1
#
_cell.length_a   1.000
_cell.length_b   1.000
_cell.length_c   1.000
_cell.angle_alpha   90.00
_cell.angle_beta   90.00
_cell.angle_gamma   90.00
#
_symmetry.space_group_name_H-M   'P 1'
#
loop_
_entity.id
_entity.type
_entity.pdbx_description
1 polymer ?
#
loop_
_entity_poly.entity_id
_entity_poly.type
_entity_poly.pdbx_seq_one_letter_code
_entity_poly.pdbx_strand_id
1 'polypeptide(L)'
;MRRTEQYEVDVPIHTYDRALHGVHVFTGRATSVTEAVQRAHEAVDAAFAARQAGREIPGQQDGGWGARGVRDGWELDWAAAKAGPWSNPFSWTRKELYEL
;
A
#
# COMPACT_ATOMS: atom_id res chain seq x y z
N MET A 1 -23.08 6.53 -7.10
CA MET A 1 -21.63 6.23 -7.26
C MET A 1 -20.99 6.29 -5.89
N ARG A 2 -20.35 5.22 -5.40
CA ARG A 2 -19.51 5.32 -4.19
C ARG A 2 -18.25 6.06 -4.61
N ARG A 3 -17.92 7.15 -3.89
CA ARG A 3 -16.72 7.95 -4.15
C ARG A 3 -15.50 7.12 -3.72
N THR A 4 -14.53 6.94 -4.62
CA THR A 4 -13.24 6.37 -4.24
C THR A 4 -12.43 7.40 -3.49
N GLU A 5 -11.87 7.03 -2.34
CA GLU A 5 -10.98 7.88 -1.54
C GLU A 5 -9.56 7.30 -1.58
N GLN A 6 -8.58 8.09 -1.14
CA GLN A 6 -7.20 7.62 -1.04
C GLN A 6 -7.06 6.77 0.22
N TYR A 7 -6.49 5.58 0.08
CA TYR A 7 -6.20 4.65 1.17
C TYR A 7 -4.71 4.32 1.21
N GLU A 8 -4.27 3.92 2.38
CA GLU A 8 -2.94 3.42 2.69
C GLU A 8 -3.07 2.04 3.35
N VAL A 9 -2.19 1.13 2.95
CA VAL A 9 -2.04 -0.20 3.56
C VAL A 9 -0.58 -0.37 3.94
N ASP A 10 -0.31 -0.31 5.23
CA ASP A 10 0.98 -0.53 5.85
C ASP A 10 1.16 -2.01 6.15
N VAL A 11 2.09 -2.65 5.46
CA VAL A 11 2.40 -4.07 5.67
C VAL A 11 3.80 -4.19 6.25
N PRO A 12 3.94 -4.67 7.50
CA PRO A 12 5.26 -4.97 8.05
C PRO A 12 6.01 -5.96 7.16
N ILE A 13 7.29 -5.70 6.93
CA ILE A 13 8.16 -6.55 6.14
C ILE A 13 9.42 -6.89 6.91
N HIS A 14 9.96 -8.08 6.70
CA HIS A 14 11.23 -8.49 7.28
C HIS A 14 12.02 -9.37 6.32
N THR A 15 13.34 -9.42 6.52
CA THR A 15 14.22 -10.41 5.89
C THR A 15 13.91 -11.82 6.38
N TYR A 16 14.27 -12.86 5.61
CA TYR A 16 14.05 -14.25 6.04
C TYR A 16 14.74 -14.61 7.37
N ASP A 17 15.93 -14.04 7.62
CA ASP A 17 16.66 -14.19 8.88
C ASP A 17 16.14 -13.27 10.01
N ARG A 18 15.13 -12.43 9.71
CA ARG A 18 14.53 -11.42 10.57
C ARG A 18 15.54 -10.40 11.13
N ALA A 19 16.73 -10.27 10.56
CA ALA A 19 17.74 -9.32 11.00
C ALA A 19 17.35 -7.87 10.64
N LEU A 20 16.69 -7.70 9.50
CA LEU A 20 16.17 -6.42 9.02
C LEU A 20 14.64 -6.42 8.97
N HIS A 21 14.05 -5.33 9.43
CA HIS A 21 12.61 -5.07 9.44
C HIS A 21 12.28 -3.71 8.83
N GLY A 22 11.06 -3.55 8.36
CA GLY A 22 10.54 -2.31 7.80
C GLY A 22 9.03 -2.39 7.60
N VAL A 23 8.48 -1.42 6.90
CA VAL A 23 7.08 -1.38 6.47
C VAL A 23 7.04 -1.09 4.99
N HIS A 24 6.28 -1.89 4.25
CA HIS A 24 5.91 -1.60 2.87
C HIS A 24 4.56 -0.89 2.86
N VAL A 25 4.53 0.30 2.28
CA VAL A 25 3.33 1.15 2.24
C VAL A 25 2.73 1.07 0.84
N PHE A 26 1.55 0.47 0.72
CA PHE A 26 0.76 0.52 -0.50
C PHE A 26 -0.22 1.68 -0.42
N THR A 27 -0.28 2.50 -1.46
CA THR A 27 -1.26 3.58 -1.55
C THR A 27 -2.08 3.46 -2.82
N GLY A 28 -3.37 3.74 -2.73
CA GLY A 28 -4.23 3.77 -3.89
C GLY A 28 -5.66 4.17 -3.56
N ARG A 29 -6.48 4.29 -4.59
CA ARG A 29 -7.90 4.62 -4.51
C ARG A 29 -8.70 3.36 -4.23
N ALA A 30 -9.60 3.44 -3.27
CA ALA A 30 -10.56 2.38 -2.95
C ALA A 30 -11.86 2.99 -2.41
N THR A 31 -12.92 2.18 -2.32
CA THR A 31 -14.20 2.58 -1.72
C THR A 31 -14.36 2.10 -0.27
N SER A 32 -13.43 1.26 0.21
CA SER A 32 -13.40 0.74 1.57
C SER A 32 -12.01 0.22 1.94
N VAL A 33 -11.78 0.01 3.24
CA VAL A 33 -10.55 -0.62 3.76
C VAL A 33 -10.37 -2.04 3.21
N THR A 34 -11.45 -2.83 3.15
CA THR A 34 -11.40 -4.19 2.61
C THR A 34 -10.97 -4.20 1.14
N GLU A 35 -11.54 -3.29 0.33
CA GLU A 35 -11.12 -3.16 -1.07
C GLU A 35 -9.67 -2.70 -1.18
N ALA A 36 -9.22 -1.77 -0.34
CA ALA A 36 -7.83 -1.32 -0.31
C ALA A 36 -6.85 -2.48 -0.07
N VAL A 37 -7.13 -3.33 0.92
CA VAL A 37 -6.32 -4.52 1.21
C VAL A 37 -6.34 -5.51 0.04
N GLN A 38 -7.51 -5.76 -0.56
CA GLN A 38 -7.62 -6.64 -1.72
C GLN A 38 -6.78 -6.13 -2.91
N ARG A 39 -6.86 -4.84 -3.22
CA ARG A 39 -6.07 -4.22 -4.30
C ARG A 39 -4.57 -4.25 -4.02
N ALA A 40 -4.17 -4.12 -2.75
CA ALA A 40 -2.77 -4.26 -2.36
C ALA A 40 -2.26 -5.70 -2.58
N HIS A 41 -3.07 -6.72 -2.24
CA HIS A 41 -2.75 -8.12 -2.57
C HIS A 41 -2.60 -8.33 -4.08
N GLU A 42 -3.55 -7.84 -4.88
CA GLU A 42 -3.52 -7.97 -6.34
C GLU A 42 -2.24 -7.34 -6.94
N ALA A 43 -1.82 -6.18 -6.41
CA ALA A 43 -0.58 -5.53 -6.85
C ALA A 43 0.67 -6.35 -6.52
N VAL A 44 0.69 -7.00 -5.35
CA VAL A 44 1.77 -7.89 -4.93
C VAL A 44 1.81 -9.15 -5.78
N ASP A 45 0.66 -9.79 -6.01
CA ASP A 45 0.55 -10.98 -6.84
C ASP A 45 1.00 -10.69 -8.28
N ALA A 46 0.60 -9.54 -8.85
CA ALA A 46 1.04 -9.12 -10.17
C ALA A 46 2.56 -8.88 -10.24
N ALA A 47 3.16 -8.30 -9.19
CA ALA A 47 4.60 -8.12 -9.11
C ALA A 47 5.35 -9.46 -9.01
N PHE A 48 4.87 -10.39 -8.19
CA PHE A 48 5.44 -11.73 -8.10
C PHE A 48 5.30 -12.50 -9.41
N ALA A 49 4.15 -12.43 -10.07
CA ALA A 49 3.91 -13.09 -11.35
C ALA A 49 4.81 -12.53 -12.47
N ALA A 50 4.93 -11.20 -12.56
CA ALA A 50 5.84 -10.57 -13.53
C ALA A 50 7.30 -10.98 -13.27
N ARG A 51 7.71 -11.01 -12.00
CA ARG A 51 9.06 -11.42 -11.60
C ARG A 51 9.35 -12.89 -11.91
N GLN A 52 8.41 -13.80 -11.61
CA GLN A 52 8.52 -15.22 -11.98
C GLN A 52 8.62 -15.42 -13.49
N ALA A 53 7.96 -14.56 -14.26
CA ALA A 53 8.04 -14.56 -15.72
C ALA A 53 9.31 -13.85 -16.28
N GLY A 54 10.21 -13.35 -15.42
CA GLY A 54 11.40 -12.60 -15.83
C GLY A 54 11.09 -11.24 -16.48
N ARG A 55 9.90 -10.67 -16.19
CA ARG A 55 9.42 -9.40 -16.73
C ARG A 55 9.63 -8.27 -15.73
N GLU A 56 9.61 -7.03 -16.23
CA GLU A 56 9.61 -5.86 -15.36
C GLU A 56 8.37 -5.86 -14.45
N ILE A 57 8.58 -5.53 -13.17
CA ILE A 57 7.48 -5.38 -12.21
C ILE A 57 6.56 -4.25 -12.68
N PRO A 58 5.24 -4.49 -12.80
CA PRO A 58 4.29 -3.44 -13.18
C PRO A 58 4.42 -2.22 -12.28
N GLY A 59 4.28 -1.03 -12.88
CA GLY A 59 4.20 0.22 -12.14
C GLY A 59 2.91 0.33 -11.32
N GLN A 60 2.43 1.54 -11.10
CA GLN A 60 1.11 1.73 -10.48
C GLN A 60 0.01 1.21 -11.42
N GLN A 61 -0.81 0.30 -10.90
CA GLN A 61 -2.02 -0.18 -11.56
C GLN A 61 -3.17 0.80 -11.36
N ASP A 62 -4.34 0.48 -11.93
CA ASP A 62 -5.54 1.31 -11.80
C ASP A 62 -5.84 1.65 -10.33
N GLY A 63 -6.08 2.94 -10.07
CA GLY A 63 -6.26 3.46 -8.72
C GLY A 63 -4.95 3.77 -7.99
N GLY A 64 -3.77 3.53 -8.56
CA GLY A 64 -2.48 3.92 -7.98
C GLY A 64 -1.76 2.80 -7.21
N TRP A 65 -2.38 1.63 -7.08
CA TRP A 65 -1.84 0.48 -6.35
C TRP A 65 -0.63 -0.11 -7.08
N GLY A 66 0.52 -0.19 -6.41
CA GLY A 66 1.73 -0.76 -7.01
C GLY A 66 2.64 -1.37 -5.96
N ALA A 67 3.42 -2.38 -6.37
CA ALA A 67 4.27 -3.16 -5.49
C ALA A 67 5.76 -3.09 -5.89
N ARG A 68 6.18 -1.99 -6.54
CA ARG A 68 7.55 -1.85 -7.11
C ARG A 68 8.66 -1.97 -6.06
N GLY A 69 8.37 -1.68 -4.79
CA GLY A 69 9.32 -1.83 -3.69
C GLY A 69 9.36 -3.23 -3.05
N VAL A 70 8.56 -4.19 -3.53
CA VAL A 70 8.64 -5.59 -3.08
C VAL A 70 9.91 -6.21 -3.66
N ARG A 71 10.73 -6.78 -2.78
CA ARG A 71 12.07 -7.30 -3.09
C ARG A 71 12.20 -8.75 -2.64
N ASP A 72 13.02 -9.52 -3.35
CA ASP A 72 13.34 -10.89 -2.93
C ASP A 72 14.08 -10.87 -1.59
N GLY A 73 13.93 -11.94 -0.83
CA GLY A 73 14.52 -12.02 0.51
C GLY A 73 13.67 -11.37 1.60
N TRP A 74 12.55 -10.74 1.25
CA TRP A 74 11.65 -10.05 2.18
C TRP A 74 10.26 -10.67 2.17
N GLU A 75 9.73 -10.89 3.37
CA GLU A 75 8.41 -11.43 3.62
C GLU A 75 7.45 -10.31 4.04
N LEU A 76 6.21 -10.39 3.61
CA LEU A 76 5.12 -9.46 3.94
C LEU A 76 4.24 -10.07 5.02
N ASP A 77 4.22 -9.48 6.20
CA ASP A 77 3.36 -9.90 7.30
C ASP A 77 1.98 -9.25 7.17
N TRP A 78 1.14 -9.87 6.35
CA TRP A 78 -0.23 -9.44 6.14
C TRP A 78 -1.11 -9.59 7.39
N ALA A 79 -0.76 -10.47 8.32
CA ALA A 79 -1.51 -10.63 9.58
C ALA A 79 -1.35 -9.40 10.48
N ALA A 80 -0.21 -8.70 10.38
CA ALA A 80 0.06 -7.45 11.07
C ALA A 80 -0.23 -6.18 10.22
N ALA A 81 -0.83 -6.33 9.02
CA ALA A 81 -1.10 -5.20 8.15
C ALA A 81 -2.14 -4.25 8.73
N LYS A 82 -1.92 -2.95 8.54
CA LYS A 82 -2.87 -1.89 8.90
C LYS A 82 -3.34 -1.21 7.63
N ALA A 83 -4.64 -0.94 7.54
CA ALA A 83 -5.22 -0.29 6.39
C ALA A 83 -6.20 0.78 6.83
N GLY A 84 -6.18 1.92 6.15
CA GLY A 84 -7.02 3.06 6.49
C GLY A 84 -7.04 4.12 5.40
N PRO A 85 -7.96 5.10 5.50
CA PRO A 85 -7.93 6.28 4.65
C PRO A 85 -6.58 6.99 4.82
N TRP A 86 -5.99 7.42 3.71
CA TRP A 86 -4.73 8.14 3.75
C TRP A 86 -4.92 9.47 4.49
N SER A 87 -4.19 9.66 5.59
CA SER A 87 -4.19 10.89 6.36
C SER A 87 -2.98 11.73 5.94
N ASN A 88 -3.24 12.92 5.38
CA ASN A 88 -2.17 13.84 5.03
C ASN A 88 -1.39 14.21 6.31
N PRO A 89 -0.07 13.96 6.40
CA PRO A 89 0.72 14.32 7.57
C PRO A 89 0.77 15.84 7.81
N PHE A 90 0.49 16.66 6.80
CA PHE A 90 0.34 18.11 6.94
C PHE A 90 -1.09 18.56 7.30
N SER A 91 -2.01 17.65 7.62
CA SER A 91 -3.39 17.99 7.96
C SER A 91 -3.51 18.94 9.17
N TRP A 92 -2.50 19.01 10.03
CA TRP A 92 -2.38 20.02 11.10
C TRP A 92 -2.21 21.46 10.60
N THR A 93 -1.89 21.68 9.31
CA THR A 93 -1.83 23.03 8.70
C THR A 93 -3.18 23.49 8.18
N ARG A 94 -4.21 22.66 8.27
CA ARG A 94 -5.59 23.09 8.03
C ARG A 94 -5.98 23.99 9.21
N LYS A 95 -5.62 25.28 9.12
CA LYS A 95 -6.27 26.32 9.91
C LYS A 95 -7.76 26.12 9.69
N GLU A 96 -8.48 25.68 10.71
CA GLU A 96 -9.87 26.05 10.81
C GLU A 96 -9.87 27.57 10.62
N LEU A 97 -10.52 28.01 9.55
CA LEU A 97 -10.90 29.40 9.41
C LEU A 97 -11.76 29.67 10.63
N TYR A 98 -11.15 30.23 11.69
CA TYR A 98 -11.91 30.90 12.72
C TYR A 98 -12.70 31.97 11.98
N GLU A 99 -14.00 31.73 11.80
CA GLU A 99 -14.91 32.80 11.41
C GLU A 99 -14.81 33.89 12.48
N LEU A 100 -14.59 35.11 12.00
CA LEU A 100 -14.35 36.35 12.75
C LEU A 100 -15.49 36.68 13.72
#